data_AF-A0A2V5R277-F1
#
_entry.id   AF-A0A2V5R277-F1
#
_cell.length_a   1.000
_cell.length_b   1.000
_cell.length_c   1.000
_cell.angle_alpha   90.00
_cell.angle_beta   90.00
_cell.angle_gamma   90.00
#
_symmetry.space_group_name_H-M   'P 1'
#
loop_
_entity.id
_entity.type
_entity.pdbx_description
1 polymer ?
#
loop_
_entity_poly.entity_id
_entity_poly.type
_entity_poly.pdbx_seq_one_letter_code
_entity_poly.pdbx_strand_id
1 'polypeptide(L)'
;MRNLAKRWWFWLLIIVVAAFVVVHTYLAIWVRDYVNRKLSEIRGYRAHVAAVTLHLWRGAYQIHNINIQKTSGKVPVPFFSAPLVDLSV
;
A
#
# COMPACT_ATOMS: atom_id res chain seq x y z
N MET A 1 31.74 -27.77 2.52
CA MET A 1 30.75 -26.67 2.55
C MET A 1 31.51 -25.35 2.47
N ARG A 2 31.51 -24.65 1.32
CA ARG A 2 32.21 -23.37 1.18
C ARG A 2 31.46 -22.32 2.00
N ASN A 3 32.13 -21.71 2.98
CA ASN A 3 31.55 -20.71 3.89
C ASN A 3 31.09 -19.46 3.12
N LEU A 4 29.85 -19.48 2.62
CA LEU A 4 29.21 -18.38 1.90
C LEU A 4 29.23 -17.07 2.70
N ALA A 5 29.12 -17.17 4.04
CA ALA A 5 29.16 -16.03 4.96
C ALA A 5 30.50 -15.28 5.03
N LYS A 6 31.63 -15.88 4.59
CA LYS A 6 32.95 -15.22 4.59
C LYS A 6 33.20 -14.34 3.36
N ARG A 7 32.37 -14.44 2.33
CA ARG A 7 32.55 -13.69 1.09
C ARG A 7 31.88 -12.32 1.26
N TRP A 8 32.64 -11.24 1.16
CA TRP A 8 32.13 -9.85 1.30
C TRP A 8 30.87 -9.58 0.44
N TRP A 9 30.78 -10.22 -0.73
CA TRP A 9 29.61 -10.14 -1.61
C TRP A 9 28.31 -10.67 -0.97
N PHE A 10 28.39 -11.64 -0.05
CA PHE A 10 27.22 -12.16 0.67
C PHE A 10 26.59 -11.07 1.55
N TRP A 11 27.41 -10.32 2.27
CA TRP A 11 26.96 -9.18 3.07
C TRP A 11 26.42 -8.05 2.20
N LEU A 12 27.07 -7.76 1.07
CA LEU A 12 26.55 -6.79 0.09
C LEU A 12 25.16 -7.18 -0.41
N LEU A 13 24.96 -8.46 -0.76
CA LEU A 13 23.66 -8.96 -1.22
C LEU A 13 22.58 -8.85 -0.13
N ILE A 14 22.91 -9.17 1.12
CA ILE A 14 22.00 -8.98 2.27
C ILE A 14 21.60 -7.51 2.41
N ILE A 15 22.56 -6.58 2.34
CA ILE A 15 22.30 -5.15 2.45
C ILE A 15 21.37 -4.68 1.33
N VAL A 16 21.59 -5.13 0.09
CA VAL A 16 20.75 -4.75 -1.06
C VAL A 16 19.31 -5.27 -0.88
N VAL A 17 19.14 -6.53 -0.47
CA VAL A 17 17.81 -7.10 -0.23
C VAL A 17 17.10 -6.38 0.93
N ALA A 18 17.81 -6.10 2.02
CA ALA A 18 17.27 -5.36 3.16
C ALA A 18 16.83 -3.95 2.75
N ALA A 19 17.67 -3.23 2.01
CA ALA A 19 17.34 -1.89 1.49
C ALA A 19 16.10 -1.93 0.59
N PHE A 20 16.00 -2.93 -0.29
CA PHE A 20 14.84 -3.11 -1.16
C PHE A 20 13.55 -3.32 -0.35
N VAL A 21 13.58 -4.18 0.67
CA VAL A 21 12.43 -4.43 1.55
C VAL A 21 12.01 -3.16 2.30
N VAL A 22 12.97 -2.38 2.82
CA VAL A 22 12.69 -1.11 3.51
C VAL A 22 12.03 -0.11 2.58
N VAL A 23 12.60 0.10 1.38
CA VAL A 23 12.06 1.03 0.39
C VAL A 23 10.65 0.59 -0.04
N HIS A 24 10.46 -0.69 -0.31
CA HIS A 24 9.17 -1.24 -0.72
C HIS A 24 8.08 -1.02 0.34
N THR A 25 8.41 -1.31 1.60
CA THR A 25 7.48 -1.15 2.72
C THR A 25 7.14 0.32 2.96
N TYR A 26 8.16 1.19 2.94
CA TYR A 26 7.96 2.63 3.08
C TYR A 26 7.07 3.19 1.97
N LEU A 27 7.29 2.75 0.73
CA LEU A 27 6.49 3.16 -0.41
C LEU A 27 5.02 2.74 -0.26
N ALA A 28 4.74 1.51 0.18
CA ALA A 28 3.38 1.03 0.43
C ALA A 28 2.63 1.89 1.47
N ILE A 29 3.30 2.24 2.57
CA ILE A 29 2.75 3.09 3.63
C ILE A 29 2.50 4.51 3.08
N TRP A 30 3.47 5.08 2.37
CA TRP A 30 3.36 6.41 1.81
C TRP A 30 2.21 6.52 0.79
N VAL A 31 2.05 5.51 -0.08
CA VAL A 31 0.93 5.45 -1.04
C VAL A 31 -0.40 5.33 -0.31
N ARG A 32 -0.52 4.49 0.73
CA ARG A 32 -1.74 4.41 1.55
C ARG A 32 -2.12 5.78 2.10
N ASP A 33 -1.16 6.50 2.67
CA ASP A 33 -1.41 7.81 3.27
C ASP A 33 -1.76 8.86 2.20
N TYR A 34 -1.12 8.80 1.04
CA TYR A 34 -1.47 9.61 -0.13
C TYR A 34 -2.92 9.36 -0.58
N VAL A 35 -3.30 8.08 -0.74
CA VAL A 35 -4.66 7.68 -1.13
C VAL A 35 -5.68 8.16 -0.10
N ASN A 36 -5.44 7.93 1.19
CA ASN A 36 -6.33 8.39 2.26
C ASN A 36 -6.47 9.92 2.28
N ARG A 37 -5.37 10.65 2.05
CA ARG A 37 -5.41 12.11 1.91
C ARG A 37 -6.25 12.53 0.71
N LYS A 38 -6.09 11.90 -0.45
CA LYS A 38 -6.91 12.19 -1.64
C LYS A 38 -8.38 11.86 -1.45
N LEU A 39 -8.66 10.74 -0.80
CA LEU A 39 -10.01 10.35 -0.43
C LEU A 39 -10.67 11.36 0.54
N SER A 40 -9.89 11.98 1.43
CA SER A 40 -10.40 13.01 2.35
C SER A 40 -10.76 14.34 1.69
N GLU A 41 -10.24 14.61 0.49
CA GLU A 41 -10.57 15.81 -0.29
C GLU A 41 -11.97 15.71 -0.92
N ILE A 42 -12.59 14.52 -0.95
CA ILE A 42 -13.91 14.29 -1.54
C ILE A 42 -15.01 14.84 -0.62
N ARG A 43 -15.63 15.96 -1.01
CA ARG A 43 -16.71 16.59 -0.25
C ARG A 43 -17.95 15.70 -0.15
N GLY A 44 -18.54 15.62 1.04
CA GLY A 44 -19.76 14.84 1.29
C GLY A 44 -19.55 13.33 1.36
N TYR A 45 -18.28 12.88 1.36
CA TYR A 45 -17.90 11.49 1.57
C TYR A 45 -16.80 11.40 2.63
N ARG A 46 -16.83 10.34 3.42
CA ARG A 46 -15.73 9.90 4.28
C ARG A 46 -15.25 8.57 3.74
N ALA A 47 -14.00 8.54 3.29
CA ALA A 47 -13.40 7.36 2.70
C ALA A 47 -12.10 6.99 3.41
N HIS A 48 -11.84 5.69 3.53
CA HIS A 48 -10.65 5.15 4.19
C HIS A 48 -10.22 3.83 3.54
N VAL A 49 -8.92 3.64 3.48
CA VAL A 49 -8.23 2.42 3.04
C VAL A 49 -7.29 1.96 4.15
N ALA A 50 -7.35 0.66 4.48
CA ALA A 50 -6.54 0.08 5.55
C ALA A 50 -5.07 -0.13 5.12
N ALA A 51 -4.85 -0.64 3.91
CA ALA A 51 -3.52 -0.92 3.39
C ALA A 51 -3.48 -0.89 1.86
N VAL A 52 -2.27 -0.66 1.32
CA VAL A 52 -1.98 -0.75 -0.10
C VAL A 52 -0.80 -1.70 -0.28
N THR A 53 -0.91 -2.61 -1.24
CA THR A 53 0.19 -3.49 -1.65
C THR A 53 0.62 -3.12 -3.05
N LEU A 54 1.92 -2.94 -3.26
CA LEU A 54 2.48 -2.56 -4.55
C LEU A 54 3.14 -3.78 -5.20
N HIS A 55 2.88 -4.01 -6.47
CA HIS A 55 3.56 -5.00 -7.29
C HIS A 55 4.35 -4.29 -8.38
N LEU A 56 5.46 -3.67 -7.99
CA LEU A 56 6.28 -2.77 -8.84
C LEU A 56 6.72 -3.41 -10.17
N TRP A 57 7.11 -4.68 -10.13
CA TRP A 57 7.53 -5.48 -11.30
C TRP A 57 6.47 -5.67 -12.40
N ARG A 58 5.18 -5.69 -12.05
CA ARG A 58 4.07 -5.88 -13.01
C ARG A 58 3.19 -4.63 -13.16
N GLY A 59 3.54 -3.52 -12.50
CA GLY A 59 2.74 -2.29 -12.52
C GLY A 59 1.36 -2.40 -11.88
N ALA A 60 1.11 -3.39 -11.02
CA ALA A 60 -0.17 -3.53 -10.34
C ALA A 60 -0.12 -3.06 -8.89
N TYR A 61 -1.28 -2.72 -8.34
CA TYR A 61 -1.45 -2.37 -6.94
C TYR A 61 -2.80 -2.86 -6.41
N GLN A 62 -2.81 -3.18 -5.13
CA GLN A 62 -3.98 -3.71 -4.45
C GLN A 62 -4.34 -2.80 -3.28
N ILE A 63 -5.63 -2.51 -3.15
CA ILE A 63 -6.20 -1.71 -2.06
C ILE A 63 -6.97 -2.65 -1.16
N HIS A 64 -6.63 -2.68 0.13
CA HIS A 64 -7.26 -3.56 1.11
C HIS A 64 -8.23 -2.80 1.98
N ASN A 65 -9.43 -3.38 2.14
CA ASN A 65 -10.51 -2.89 3.00
C ASN A 65 -10.83 -1.40 2.77
N ILE A 66 -11.27 -1.08 1.56
CA ILE A 66 -11.77 0.26 1.26
C ILE A 66 -13.20 0.40 1.79
N ASN A 67 -13.47 1.52 2.44
CA ASN A 67 -14.79 1.89 2.94
C ASN A 67 -15.06 3.35 2.60
N ILE A 68 -16.19 3.62 1.94
CA ILE A 68 -16.66 4.94 1.54
C ILE A 68 -18.09 5.11 2.07
N GLN A 69 -18.29 6.15 2.86
CA GLN A 69 -19.57 6.52 3.42
C GLN A 69 -19.95 7.92 2.95
N LYS A 70 -21.20 8.11 2.55
CA LYS A 70 -21.73 9.44 2.22
C LYS A 70 -22.11 10.16 3.51
N THR A 71 -21.54 11.33 3.73
CA THR A 71 -21.75 12.18 4.91
C THR A 71 -22.62 13.41 4.62
N SER A 72 -23.15 13.53 3.41
CA SER A 72 -24.03 14.65 3.00
C SER A 72 -25.41 14.65 3.66
N GLY A 73 -25.82 13.57 4.33
CA GLY A 73 -27.09 13.44 5.04
C GLY A 73 -26.95 13.55 6.56
N LYS A 74 -28.07 13.47 7.28
CA LYS A 74 -28.11 13.53 8.76
C LYS A 74 -27.38 12.36 9.44
N VAL A 75 -27.23 11.24 8.74
CA VAL A 75 -26.55 10.02 9.21
C VAL A 75 -25.62 9.53 8.10
N PRO A 76 -24.37 9.10 8.42
CA PRO A 76 -23.49 8.47 7.44
C PRO A 76 -24.14 7.22 6.85
N VAL A 77 -24.19 7.13 5.52
CA VAL A 77 -24.71 5.95 4.82
C VAL A 77 -23.60 5.26 4.02
N PRO A 78 -23.49 3.93 4.04
CA PRO A 78 -22.51 3.21 3.23
C PRO A 78 -22.76 3.49 1.75
N PHE A 79 -21.73 3.94 1.04
CA PHE A 79 -21.77 4.16 -0.40
C PHE A 79 -21.08 3.03 -1.15
N PHE A 80 -19.87 2.68 -0.71
CA PHE A 80 -19.08 1.60 -1.31
C PHE A 80 -18.16 0.98 -0.28
N SER A 81 -18.00 -0.33 -0.33
CA SER A 81 -16.98 -1.04 0.44
C SER A 81 -16.53 -2.28 -0.31
N ALA A 82 -15.23 -2.55 -0.29
CA ALA A 82 -14.67 -3.77 -0.86
C ALA A 82 -13.53 -4.30 0.01
N PRO A 83 -13.45 -5.62 0.23
CA PRO A 83 -12.35 -6.22 0.98
C PRO A 83 -11.02 -6.11 0.21
N LEU A 84 -11.08 -6.18 -1.12
CA LEU A 84 -9.93 -6.08 -2.01
C LEU A 84 -10.34 -5.39 -3.31
N VAL A 85 -9.53 -4.45 -3.77
CA VAL A 85 -9.58 -3.89 -5.12
C VAL A 85 -8.22 -4.11 -5.76
N ASP A 86 -8.18 -4.85 -6.87
CA ASP A 86 -6.96 -5.09 -7.65
C ASP A 86 -6.97 -4.19 -8.88
N LEU A 87 -5.89 -3.43 -9.06
CA LEU A 87 -5.71 -2.48 -10.14
C LEU A 87 -4.41 -2.87 -10.86
N SER A 88 -4.56 -3.37 -12.08
CA SER A 88 -3.45 -3.77 -12.95
C SER A 88 -3.55 -3.01 -14.27
N VAL A 89 -2.40 -2.58 -14.79
CA VAL A 89 -2.27 -1.90 -16.09
C VAL A 89 -1.50 -2.80 -17.04
#